data_AF-A0A2T3G0T4-F1
#
_entry.id   AF-A0A2T3G0T4-F1
#
_cell.length_a   1.000
_cell.length_b   1.000
_cell.length_c   1.000
_cell.angle_alpha   90.00
_cell.angle_beta   90.00
_cell.angle_gamma   90.00
#
_symmetry.space_group_name_H-M   'P 1'
#
loop_
_entity.id
_entity.type
_entity.pdbx_description
1 polymer ?
#
loop_
_entity_poly.entity_id
_entity_poly.type
_entity_poly.pdbx_seq_one_letter_code
_entity_poly.pdbx_strand_id
1 'polypeptide(L)'
;MVVPDEIETYVSMPSCLLQGCSNDLIIFRADGGNHFTHYGIYEGMFLIFDVSKDFKDGRLSCYLNNSGDDRPKFKVSDKPLDGYRHFGRLVASMKNYEV
;
A
#
# COMPACT_ATOMS: atom_id res chain seq x y z
N MET A 1 -12.67 -3.20 -10.85
CA MET A 1 -12.00 -3.12 -12.16
C MET A 1 -11.52 -1.69 -12.29
N VAL A 2 -10.21 -1.46 -12.31
CA VAL A 2 -9.63 -0.10 -12.43
C VAL A 2 -9.93 0.41 -13.85
N VAL A 3 -10.29 1.68 -13.97
CA VAL A 3 -10.58 2.30 -15.28
C VAL A 3 -9.25 2.39 -16.06
N PRO A 4 -9.15 1.85 -17.28
CA PRO A 4 -7.89 1.81 -18.03
C PRO A 4 -7.22 3.16 -18.23
N ASP A 5 -8.01 4.25 -18.25
CA ASP A 5 -7.54 5.62 -18.53
C ASP A 5 -6.73 6.24 -17.37
N GLU A 6 -6.63 5.59 -16.20
CA GLU A 6 -5.81 6.05 -15.06
C GLU A 6 -4.46 5.33 -14.95
N ILE A 7 -4.14 4.40 -15.86
CA ILE A 7 -2.91 3.62 -15.79
C ILE A 7 -1.77 4.36 -16.50
N GLU A 8 -0.84 4.93 -15.73
CA GLU A 8 0.31 5.65 -16.28
C GLU A 8 1.33 4.72 -16.96
N THR A 9 1.54 3.51 -16.43
CA THR A 9 2.49 2.54 -17.02
C THR A 9 2.26 1.11 -16.54
N TYR A 10 2.68 0.14 -17.35
CA TYR A 10 2.73 -1.28 -16.97
C TYR A 10 4.20 -1.71 -16.84
N VAL A 11 4.53 -2.36 -15.74
CA VAL A 11 5.89 -2.86 -15.46
C VAL A 11 5.85 -4.36 -15.20
N SER A 12 6.74 -5.11 -15.85
CA SER A 12 6.94 -6.53 -15.52
C SER A 12 7.79 -6.65 -14.27
N MET A 13 7.23 -7.21 -13.20
CA MET A 13 7.96 -7.54 -11.98
C MET A 13 8.41 -9.00 -12.01
N PRO A 14 9.72 -9.30 -11.88
CA PRO A 14 10.19 -10.66 -11.71
C PRO A 14 9.46 -11.36 -10.56
N SER A 15 8.94 -12.56 -10.80
CA SER A 15 8.13 -13.29 -9.83
C SER A 15 8.88 -13.61 -8.53
N CYS A 16 10.20 -13.69 -8.58
CA CYS A 16 11.05 -13.87 -7.41
C CYS A 16 11.04 -12.68 -6.43
N LEU A 17 10.70 -11.47 -6.88
CA LEU A 17 10.67 -10.27 -6.03
C LEU A 17 9.38 -10.16 -5.19
N LEU A 18 8.28 -10.73 -5.68
CA LEU A 18 6.96 -10.63 -5.06
C LEU A 18 6.31 -12.02 -4.91
N GLN A 19 7.12 -13.03 -4.62
CA GLN A 19 6.62 -14.40 -4.47
C GLN A 19 5.52 -14.47 -3.41
N GLY A 20 4.39 -15.09 -3.77
CA GLY A 20 3.23 -15.21 -2.90
C GLY A 20 2.31 -13.98 -2.89
N CYS A 21 2.58 -12.94 -3.68
CA CYS A 21 1.66 -11.83 -3.95
C CYS A 21 0.69 -12.18 -5.10
N SER A 22 -0.47 -11.53 -5.11
CA SER A 22 -1.40 -11.56 -6.25
C SER A 22 -0.90 -10.64 -7.39
N ASN A 23 -1.69 -10.56 -8.46
CA ASN A 23 -1.47 -9.60 -9.55
C ASN A 23 -2.18 -8.26 -9.31
N ASP A 24 -2.96 -8.11 -8.23
CA ASP A 24 -3.65 -6.88 -7.90
C ASP A 24 -2.84 -6.09 -6.87
N LEU A 25 -1.90 -5.30 -7.38
CA LEU A 25 -0.97 -4.52 -6.56
C LEU A 25 -1.25 -3.02 -6.68
N ILE A 26 -1.09 -2.31 -5.57
CA ILE A 26 -1.07 -0.86 -5.54
C ILE A 26 0.16 -0.35 -4.80
N ILE A 27 0.72 0.74 -5.30
CA ILE A 27 1.93 1.36 -4.76
C ILE A 27 1.58 2.75 -4.26
N PHE A 28 1.95 3.03 -3.01
CA PHE A 28 1.87 4.37 -2.41
C PHE A 28 3.27 4.85 -2.03
N ARG A 29 3.44 6.17 -1.89
CA ARG A 29 4.66 6.76 -1.32
C ARG A 29 4.41 7.17 0.12
N ALA A 30 5.33 6.82 1.02
CA ALA A 30 5.27 7.21 2.42
C ALA A 30 5.42 8.74 2.58
N ASP A 31 4.49 9.37 3.29
CA ASP A 31 4.31 10.82 3.41
C ASP A 31 5.04 11.47 4.61
N GLY A 32 5.80 10.69 5.39
CA GLY A 32 6.63 11.22 6.47
C GLY A 32 5.98 11.28 7.84
N GLY A 33 4.83 10.64 8.05
CA GLY A 33 4.19 10.60 9.38
C GLY A 33 4.98 9.91 10.52
N ASN A 34 6.15 9.32 10.26
CA ASN A 34 7.04 8.64 11.23
C ASN A 34 6.43 7.52 12.10
N HIS A 35 5.20 7.10 11.84
CA HIS A 35 4.48 6.11 12.66
C HIS A 35 5.02 4.66 12.55
N PHE A 36 5.77 4.34 11.49
CA PHE A 36 6.13 2.95 11.14
C PHE A 36 7.64 2.71 10.99
N THR A 37 8.47 3.55 11.61
CA THR A 37 9.94 3.45 11.53
C THR A 37 10.48 2.15 12.14
N HIS A 38 9.81 1.59 13.15
CA HIS A 38 10.15 0.29 13.74
C HIS A 38 9.90 -0.89 12.78
N TYR A 39 9.08 -0.70 11.75
CA TYR A 39 8.94 -1.63 10.62
C TYR A 39 9.95 -1.33 9.48
N GLY A 40 10.88 -0.39 9.68
CA GLY A 40 11.84 0.04 8.67
C GLY A 40 11.24 0.91 7.55
N ILE A 41 10.05 1.49 7.77
CA ILE A 41 9.38 2.37 6.81
C ILE A 41 9.71 3.82 7.14
N TYR A 42 10.26 4.52 6.15
CA TYR A 42 10.67 5.91 6.24
C TYR A 42 9.99 6.75 5.15
N GLU A 43 10.01 8.06 5.33
CA GLU A 43 9.52 9.02 4.35
C GLU A 43 10.10 8.77 2.96
N GLY A 44 9.27 8.92 1.94
CA GLY A 44 9.66 8.81 0.54
C GLY A 44 9.81 7.38 0.01
N MET A 45 9.75 6.35 0.87
CA MET A 45 9.75 4.95 0.44
C MET A 45 8.46 4.60 -0.32
N PHE A 46 8.58 3.71 -1.30
CA PHE A 46 7.44 3.09 -1.96
C PHE A 46 6.93 1.92 -1.11
N LEU A 47 5.62 1.86 -0.93
CA LEU A 47 4.91 0.84 -0.17
C LEU A 47 4.02 0.06 -1.13
N ILE A 48 4.25 -1.24 -1.25
CA ILE A 48 3.55 -2.12 -2.18
C ILE A 48 2.54 -2.94 -1.39
N PHE A 49 1.27 -2.77 -1.72
CA PHE A 49 0.15 -3.49 -1.12
C PHE A 49 -0.48 -4.44 -2.13
N ASP A 50 -0.88 -5.61 -1.64
CA ASP A 50 -1.66 -6.59 -2.39
C ASP A 50 -3.11 -6.49 -1.93
N VAL A 51 -3.98 -6.03 -2.83
CA VAL A 51 -5.39 -5.74 -2.51
C VAL A 51 -6.26 -6.99 -2.43
N SER A 52 -5.76 -8.12 -2.92
CA SER A 52 -6.45 -9.42 -2.83
C SER A 52 -6.13 -10.17 -1.53
N LYS A 53 -5.20 -9.66 -0.70
CA LYS A 53 -4.88 -10.25 0.60
C LYS A 53 -5.75 -9.70 1.71
N ASP A 54 -6.36 -10.59 2.48
CA ASP A 54 -7.08 -10.21 3.69
C ASP A 54 -6.17 -9.62 4.77
N PHE A 55 -6.79 -8.81 5.63
CA PHE A 55 -6.20 -8.35 6.88
C PHE A 55 -5.67 -9.53 7.70
N LYS A 56 -4.52 -9.33 8.33
CA LYS A 56 -3.94 -10.27 9.28
C LYS A 56 -3.38 -9.51 10.47
N ASP A 57 -3.78 -9.92 11.66
CA ASP A 57 -3.31 -9.29 12.91
C ASP A 57 -1.78 -9.28 12.98
N GLY A 58 -1.23 -8.14 13.41
CA GLY A 58 0.21 -7.88 13.43
C GLY A 58 0.87 -7.71 12.04
N ARG A 59 0.09 -7.53 10.97
CA ARG A 59 0.60 -7.21 9.62
C ARG A 59 0.05 -5.87 9.16
N LEU A 60 0.95 -4.99 8.72
CA LEU A 60 0.60 -3.70 8.16
C LEU A 60 -0.32 -3.85 6.94
N SER A 61 -1.35 -3.04 6.90
CA SER A 61 -2.33 -2.97 5.82
C SER A 61 -2.65 -1.52 5.50
N CYS A 62 -3.04 -1.28 4.25
CA CYS A 62 -3.62 -0.03 3.79
C CYS A 62 -5.13 -0.05 4.09
N TYR A 63 -5.61 1.10 4.56
CA TYR A 63 -6.98 1.37 4.91
C TYR A 63 -7.48 2.57 4.12
N LEU A 64 -8.69 2.47 3.59
CA LEU A 64 -9.31 3.47 2.75
C LEU A 64 -10.55 4.05 3.45
N ASN A 65 -10.66 5.36 3.46
CA ASN A 65 -11.87 6.07 3.83
C ASN A 65 -12.33 6.93 2.65
N ASN A 66 -13.57 6.69 2.22
CA ASN A 66 -14.23 7.41 1.14
C ASN A 66 -15.29 8.40 1.69
N SER A 67 -15.31 8.65 2.99
CA SER A 67 -16.28 9.52 3.63
C SER A 67 -15.83 10.98 3.47
N GLY A 68 -16.56 11.75 2.65
CA GLY A 68 -16.31 13.17 2.35
C GLY A 68 -16.22 13.44 0.83
N ASP A 69 -16.33 14.71 0.44
CA ASP A 69 -16.55 15.11 -0.97
C ASP A 69 -15.27 15.26 -1.82
N ASP A 70 -14.09 15.43 -1.22
CA ASP A 70 -12.95 15.90 -2.01
C ASP A 70 -12.05 14.79 -2.59
N ARG A 71 -11.58 13.80 -1.80
CA ARG A 71 -10.70 12.69 -2.27
C ARG A 71 -10.70 11.48 -1.31
N PRO A 72 -10.44 10.25 -1.81
CA PRO A 72 -10.18 9.10 -0.96
C PRO A 72 -8.98 9.32 -0.04
N LYS A 73 -9.12 8.96 1.24
CA LYS A 73 -8.07 9.05 2.26
C LYS A 73 -7.49 7.67 2.53
N PHE A 74 -6.18 7.54 2.38
CA PHE A 74 -5.45 6.30 2.64
C PHE A 74 -4.64 6.42 3.92
N LYS A 75 -4.64 5.35 4.73
CA LYS A 75 -3.83 5.23 5.94
C LYS A 75 -3.21 3.84 6.04
N VAL A 76 -2.06 3.76 6.68
CA VAL A 76 -1.43 2.48 7.04
C VAL A 76 -1.72 2.18 8.50
N SER A 77 -2.00 0.92 8.83
CA SER A 77 -2.10 0.44 10.20
C SER A 77 -1.89 -1.08 10.27
N ASP A 78 -1.42 -1.59 11.40
CA ASP A 78 -1.40 -3.01 11.74
C ASP A 78 -2.67 -3.46 12.47
N LYS A 79 -3.61 -2.54 12.70
CA LYS A 79 -4.89 -2.76 13.36
C LYS A 79 -6.03 -2.21 12.50
N PRO A 80 -7.26 -2.73 12.68
CA PRO A 80 -8.46 -2.10 12.12
C PRO A 80 -8.58 -0.63 12.55
N LEU A 81 -9.09 0.21 11.65
CA LEU A 81 -9.29 1.64 11.89
C LEU A 81 -10.77 1.99 11.75
N ASP A 82 -11.33 2.66 12.76
CA ASP A 82 -12.72 3.09 12.75
C ASP A 82 -13.01 4.07 11.60
N GLY A 83 -14.09 3.79 10.87
CA GLY A 83 -14.47 4.57 9.69
C GLY A 83 -13.60 4.32 8.45
N TYR A 84 -12.66 3.38 8.48
CA TYR A 84 -11.90 2.97 7.31
C TYR A 84 -12.20 1.51 6.97
N ARG A 85 -12.21 1.19 5.67
CA ARG A 85 -12.25 -0.19 5.20
C ARG A 85 -10.85 -0.69 4.90
N HIS A 86 -10.58 -1.96 5.20
CA HIS A 86 -9.37 -2.62 4.72
C HIS A 86 -9.31 -2.57 3.19
N PHE A 87 -8.15 -2.24 2.65
CA PHE A 87 -7.96 -2.07 1.21
C PHE A 87 -6.88 -2.99 0.63
N GLY A 88 -5.84 -3.32 1.39
CA GLY A 88 -4.83 -4.29 0.97
C GLY A 88 -3.73 -4.47 2.01
N ARG A 89 -3.05 -5.62 2.00
CA ARG A 89 -1.99 -5.92 2.96
C ARG A 89 -0.62 -5.51 2.39
N LEU A 90 0.24 -4.91 3.23
CA LEU A 90 1.60 -4.56 2.84
C LEU A 90 2.39 -5.84 2.57
N VAL A 91 2.99 -5.95 1.39
CA VAL A 91 3.78 -7.12 0.97
C VAL A 91 5.25 -6.79 0.75
N ALA A 92 5.58 -5.54 0.41
CA ALA A 92 6.95 -5.08 0.26
C ALA A 92 7.06 -3.57 0.47
N SER A 93 8.26 -3.11 0.76
CA SER A 93 8.64 -1.70 0.71
C SER A 93 9.95 -1.55 -0.06
N MET A 94 10.12 -0.42 -0.75
CA MET A 94 11.29 -0.15 -1.57
C MET A 94 11.79 1.27 -1.35
N LYS A 95 13.11 1.43 -1.26
CA LYS A 95 13.79 2.72 -1.24
C LYS A 95 14.73 2.78 -2.43
N ASN A 96 14.62 3.85 -3.20
CA ASN A 96 15.63 4.19 -4.21
C ASN A 96 16.70 5.05 -3.53
N TYR A 97 17.97 4.70 -3.77
CA TYR A 97 19.11 5.48 -3.30
C TYR A 97 19.54 6.54 -4.31
N GLU A 98 19.23 6.31 -5.59
CA GLU A 98 19.38 7.28 -6.68
C GLU A 98 18.02 7.95 -6.88
N VAL A 99 17.90 9.20 -6.45
CA VAL A 99 16.73 10.08 -6.65
C VAL A 99 17.19 11.48 -6.98
#